data_AF-A0AAU7UUP9-F1
#
_entry.id   AF-A0AAU7UUP9-F1
#
_cell.length_a   1.000
_cell.length_b   1.000
_cell.length_c   1.000
_cell.angle_alpha   90.00
_cell.angle_beta   90.00
_cell.angle_gamma   90.00
#
_symmetry.space_group_name_H-M   'P 1'
#
loop_
_entity.id
_entity.type
_entity.pdbx_description
1 polymer ?
#
loop_
_entity_poly.entity_id
_entity_poly.type
_entity_poly.pdbx_seq_one_letter_code
_entity_poly.pdbx_strand_id
1 'polypeptide(L)'
;MDKADRHLVEHVLVWDPYGWPPADRTFVKFGMTPQRLFERCLQIVSAARYNRGLSPQEVAQVGQLARAVARHRPMKSRSARRGAASAATAGQSVS
;
A
#
# COMPACT_ATOMS: atom_id res chain seq x y z
N MET A 1 -6.74 5.80 16.82
CA MET A 1 -5.96 4.89 15.95
C MET A 1 -5.13 3.95 16.83
N ASP A 2 -4.82 2.72 16.42
CA ASP A 2 -4.00 1.83 17.29
C ASP A 2 -2.54 2.33 17.37
N LYS A 3 -1.79 1.89 18.40
CA LYS A 3 -0.37 2.22 18.55
C LYS A 3 0.47 1.70 17.38
N ALA A 4 0.16 0.52 16.85
CA ALA A 4 0.85 -0.04 15.69
C ALA A 4 0.61 0.81 14.43
N ASP A 5 -0.65 1.22 14.21
CA ASP A 5 -1.02 2.09 13.09
C ASP A 5 -0.29 3.44 13.18
N ARG A 6 -0.21 4.05 14.38
CA ARG A 6 0.57 5.28 14.62
C ARG A 6 2.03 5.15 14.24
N HIS A 7 2.70 4.09 14.71
CA HIS A 7 4.11 3.90 14.43
C HIS A 7 4.38 3.66 12.92
N LEU A 8 3.43 3.05 12.23
CA LEU A 8 3.47 2.86 10.78
C LEU A 8 3.30 4.20 10.05
N VAL A 9 2.31 5.02 10.44
CA VAL A 9 2.12 6.36 9.87
C VAL A 9 3.37 7.22 10.07
N GLU A 10 3.92 7.27 11.28
CA GLU A 10 5.15 8.03 11.57
C GLU A 10 6.33 7.58 10.70
N HIS A 11 6.49 6.26 10.52
CA HIS A 11 7.53 5.75 9.65
C HIS A 11 7.34 6.21 8.21
N VAL A 12 6.14 6.15 7.64
CA VAL A 12 5.91 6.61 6.26
C VAL A 12 6.12 8.12 6.14
N LEU A 13 5.66 8.89 7.12
CA LEU A 13 5.79 10.35 7.10
C LEU A 13 7.23 10.84 7.19
N VAL A 14 8.14 10.11 7.85
CA VAL A 14 9.57 10.47 7.84
C VAL A 14 10.18 10.39 6.43
N TRP A 15 9.60 9.56 5.56
CA TRP A 15 10.02 9.41 4.17
C TRP A 15 9.27 10.32 3.22
N ASP A 16 8.24 11.05 3.68
CA ASP A 16 7.43 11.94 2.84
C ASP A 16 8.24 12.89 1.93
N PRO A 17 9.30 13.59 2.42
CA PRO A 17 10.12 14.45 1.56
C PRO A 17 11.00 13.68 0.57
N TYR A 18 11.27 12.40 0.82
CA TYR A 18 12.09 11.53 -0.01
C TYR A 18 11.25 10.59 -0.91
N GLY A 19 9.93 10.56 -0.73
CA GLY A 19 9.00 9.68 -1.44
C GLY A 19 8.41 8.59 -0.56
N TRP A 20 8.79 7.33 -0.81
CA TRP A 20 8.24 6.16 -0.13
C TRP A 20 9.33 5.35 0.59
N PRO A 21 9.03 4.73 1.75
CA PRO A 21 10.00 3.92 2.46
C PRO A 21 10.58 2.80 1.57
N PRO A 22 11.91 2.60 1.56
CA PRO A 22 12.52 1.51 0.82
C PRO A 22 12.13 0.15 1.41
N ALA A 23 12.15 -0.87 0.56
CA ALA A 23 11.66 -2.21 0.91
C ALA A 23 12.43 -2.86 2.05
N ASP A 24 13.76 -2.76 2.02
CA ASP A 24 14.64 -3.34 3.03
C ASP A 24 14.35 -2.78 4.43
N ARG A 25 14.25 -1.45 4.56
CA ARG A 25 13.94 -0.79 5.83
C ARG A 25 12.52 -1.09 6.33
N THR A 26 11.56 -1.21 5.41
CA THR A 26 10.18 -1.56 5.75
C THR A 26 10.11 -2.98 6.30
N PHE A 27 10.79 -3.91 5.64
CA PHE A 27 10.81 -5.31 6.02
C PHE A 27 11.52 -5.51 7.36
N VAL A 28 12.67 -4.89 7.58
CA VAL A 28 13.40 -4.96 8.86
C VAL A 28 12.56 -4.41 10.02
N LYS A 29 11.84 -3.30 9.82
CA LYS A 29 11.11 -2.63 10.91
C LYS A 29 9.74 -3.25 11.21
N PHE A 30 9.05 -3.75 10.19
CA PHE A 30 7.65 -4.18 10.31
C PHE A 30 7.37 -5.60 9.82
N GLY A 31 8.38 -6.31 9.31
CA GLY A 31 8.24 -7.67 8.79
C GLY A 31 7.31 -7.78 7.58
N MET A 32 7.09 -6.68 6.84
CA MET A 32 6.14 -6.63 5.74
C MET A 32 6.73 -6.07 4.45
N THR A 33 6.15 -6.45 3.32
CA THR A 33 6.55 -5.92 2.01
C THR A 33 6.04 -4.49 1.81
N PRO A 34 6.67 -3.69 0.93
CA PRO A 34 6.18 -2.34 0.57
C PRO A 34 4.73 -2.32 0.11
N GLN A 35 4.32 -3.35 -0.62
CA GLN A 35 2.94 -3.48 -1.08
C GLN A 35 1.97 -3.65 0.09
N ARG A 36 2.32 -4.52 1.06
CA ARG A 36 1.52 -4.71 2.27
C ARG A 36 1.49 -3.45 3.13
N LEU A 37 2.60 -2.71 3.20
CA LEU A 37 2.66 -1.40 3.85
C LEU A 37 1.68 -0.42 3.19
N PHE A 38 1.69 -0.33 1.85
CA PHE A 38 0.78 0.53 1.09
C PHE A 38 -0.69 0.17 1.31
N GLU A 39 -1.03 -1.12 1.25
CA GLU A 39 -2.38 -1.62 1.55
C GLU A 39 -2.80 -1.25 2.98
N ARG A 40 -1.88 -1.33 3.94
CA ARG A 40 -2.16 -0.99 5.33
C ARG A 40 -2.36 0.51 5.54
N CYS A 41 -1.55 1.36 4.90
CA CYS A 41 -1.75 2.81 4.90
C CYS A 41 -3.13 3.19 4.36
N LEU A 42 -3.59 2.55 3.28
CA LEU A 42 -4.93 2.77 2.72
C LEU A 42 -6.03 2.38 3.72
N GLN A 43 -5.88 1.26 4.42
CA GLN A 43 -6.83 0.84 5.44
C GLN A 43 -6.89 1.83 6.62
N ILE A 44 -5.74 2.36 7.06
CA ILE A 44 -5.68 3.38 8.12
C ILE A 44 -6.42 4.65 7.68
N VAL A 45 -6.12 5.16 6.47
CA VAL A 45 -6.79 6.35 5.93
C VAL A 45 -8.30 6.12 5.79
N SER A 46 -8.72 4.93 5.35
CA SER A 46 -10.14 4.59 5.24
C SER A 46 -10.82 4.52 6.61
N ALA A 47 -10.24 3.79 7.57
CA ALA A 47 -10.77 3.66 8.92
C ALA A 47 -10.87 5.01 9.65
N ALA A 48 -9.89 5.89 9.44
CA ALA A 48 -9.87 7.21 10.02
C ALA A 48 -11.04 8.11 9.56
N ARG A 49 -11.59 7.89 8.37
CA ARG A 49 -12.79 8.64 7.90
C ARG A 49 -14.03 8.34 8.72
N TYR A 50 -14.12 7.14 9.30
CA TYR A 50 -15.27 6.69 10.06
C TYR A 50 -15.07 6.82 11.58
N ASN A 51 -13.84 7.10 12.02
CA ASN A 51 -13.52 7.26 13.43
C ASN A 51 -13.59 8.73 13.87
N ARG A 52 -14.66 9.10 14.58
CA ARG A 52 -14.86 10.45 15.13
C ARG A 52 -14.05 10.72 16.41
N GLY A 53 -13.41 9.71 16.99
CA GLY A 53 -12.62 9.82 18.22
C GLY A 53 -11.13 10.10 18.01
N LEU A 54 -10.73 10.53 16.81
CA LEU A 54 -9.33 10.87 16.53
C LEU A 54 -8.98 12.25 17.10
N SER A 55 -7.81 12.35 17.71
CA SER A 55 -7.25 13.63 18.14
C SER A 55 -6.91 14.51 16.93
N PRO A 56 -6.88 15.85 17.05
CA PRO A 56 -6.53 16.74 15.94
C PRO A 56 -5.16 16.43 15.33
N GLN A 57 -4.20 15.98 16.14
CA GLN A 57 -2.90 15.52 15.66
C GLN A 57 -3.02 14.26 14.77
N GLU A 58 -3.82 13.27 15.17
CA GLU A 58 -4.03 12.06 14.38
C GLU A 58 -4.72 12.39 13.05
N VAL A 59 -5.68 13.32 13.05
CA VAL A 59 -6.34 13.80 11.83
C VAL A 59 -5.32 14.43 10.87
N ALA A 60 -4.41 15.26 11.38
CA ALA A 60 -3.34 15.85 10.57
C ALA A 60 -2.38 14.79 10.00
N GLN A 61 -1.96 13.82 10.81
CA GLN A 61 -1.09 12.70 10.40
C GLN A 61 -1.75 11.85 9.30
N VAL A 62 -3.03 11.50 9.46
CA VAL A 62 -3.80 10.77 8.45
C VAL A 62 -3.93 11.59 7.16
N GLY A 63 -4.15 12.90 7.26
CA GLY A 63 -4.23 13.79 6.10
C GLY A 63 -2.90 13.91 5.34
N GLN A 64 -1.76 13.88 6.03
CA GLN A 64 -0.43 13.80 5.40
C GLN A 64 -0.20 12.43 4.78
N LEU A 65 -0.55 11.34 5.47
CA LEU A 65 -0.42 9.98 4.98
C LEU A 65 -1.23 9.78 3.69
N ALA A 66 -2.47 10.28 3.65
CA ALA A 66 -3.32 10.20 2.46
C ALA A 66 -2.67 10.85 1.23
N ARG A 67 -1.96 11.97 1.43
CA ARG A 67 -1.19 12.66 0.38
C ARG A 67 0.05 11.87 -0.05
N ALA A 68 0.79 11.29 0.90
CA ALA A 68 1.92 10.41 0.62
C ALA A 68 1.50 9.21 -0.24
N VAL A 69 0.43 8.53 0.17
CA VAL A 69 -0.17 7.38 -0.53
C VAL A 69 -0.65 7.76 -1.93
N ALA A 70 -1.30 8.90 -2.09
CA ALA A 70 -1.75 9.39 -3.40
C ALA A 70 -0.58 9.66 -4.36
N ARG A 71 0.53 10.21 -3.85
CA ARG A 71 1.76 10.45 -4.64
C ARG A 71 2.49 9.17 -5.02
N HIS A 72 2.48 8.17 -4.13
CA HIS A 72 3.19 6.91 -4.38
C HIS A 72 2.47 5.97 -5.35
N ARG A 73 1.19 6.24 -5.67
CA ARG A 73 0.26 5.36 -6.41
C ARG A 73 1.01 4.32 -7.26
N PRO A 74 1.18 3.08 -6.77
CA PRO A 74 1.95 2.08 -7.47
C PRO A 74 1.27 1.89 -8.82
N MET A 75 2.06 2.08 -9.88
CA MET A 75 1.65 1.89 -11.25
C MET A 75 1.14 0.46 -11.35
N LYS A 76 -0.19 0.29 -11.32
CA LYS A 76 -0.90 -0.99 -11.40
C LYS A 76 -0.23 -1.78 -12.50
N SER A 77 0.43 -2.87 -12.13
CA SER A 77 1.12 -3.78 -13.03
C SER A 77 0.18 -4.12 -14.19
N ARG A 78 0.38 -3.47 -15.33
CA ARG A 78 -0.26 -3.80 -16.62
C ARG A 78 0.18 -5.18 -17.15
N SER A 79 0.94 -5.93 -16.36
CA SER A 79 1.61 -7.17 -16.77
C SER A 79 0.87 -8.46 -16.40
N ALA A 80 -0.27 -8.41 -15.69
CA ALA A 80 -1.02 -9.63 -15.35
C ALA A 80 -2.16 -10.00 -16.34
N ARG A 81 -2.21 -9.38 -17.52
CA ARG A 81 -3.22 -9.68 -18.56
C ARG A 81 -2.63 -10.03 -19.93
N ARG A 82 -1.36 -10.48 -19.98
CA ARG A 82 -0.70 -10.92 -21.22
C ARG A 82 -0.12 -12.34 -21.02
N GLY A 83 -0.97 -13.28 -20.63
CA GLY A 83 -0.56 -14.67 -20.38
C GLY A 83 -1.67 -15.73 -20.45
N ALA A 84 -2.90 -15.39 -20.85
CA ALA A 84 -4.03 -16.33 -20.85
C ALA A 84 -4.76 -16.39 -22.20
N ALA A 85 -4.05 -16.31 -23.33
CA ALA A 85 -4.63 -16.42 -24.68
C ALA A 85 -3.77 -17.19 -25.70
N SER A 86 -2.87 -18.07 -25.26
CA SER A 86 -2.15 -18.99 -26.17
C SER A 86 -1.95 -20.36 -25.49
N ALA A 87 -3.03 -21.07 -25.22
CA ALA A 87 -2.96 -22.49 -24.83
C ALA A 87 -4.25 -23.26 -25.18
N ALA A 88 -4.99 -22.82 -26.20
CA ALA A 88 -6.24 -23.46 -26.58
C ALA A 88 -6.43 -23.52 -28.10
N THR A 89 -5.44 -24.03 -28.83
CA THR A 89 -5.69 -24.60 -30.17
C THR A 89 -4.60 -25.62 -30.51
N ALA A 90 -5.02 -26.74 -31.09
CA ALA A 90 -4.22 -27.87 -31.59
C ALA A 90 -3.85 -28.96 -30.57
N GLY A 91 -4.89 -29.65 -30.08
CA GLY A 91 -4.80 -30.95 -29.44
C GLY A 91 -6.03 -31.80 -29.77
N GLN A 92 -6.21 -32.15 -31.05
CA GLN A 92 -7.19 -33.15 -31.50
C GLN A 92 -6.60 -33.79 -32.76
N SER A 93 -5.74 -34.80 -32.60
CA SER A 93 -6.05 -36.25 -32.59
C SER A 93 -6.70 -36.76 -33.88
N VAL A 94 -5.82 -37.33 -34.72
CA VAL A 94 -5.91 -38.64 -35.40
C VAL A 94 -7.28 -39.30 -35.55
N SER A 95 -7.65 -39.56 -36.81
CA SER A 95 -7.92 -40.91 -37.35
C SER A 95 -7.82 -40.87 -38.87
#